data_AF-A0A6M1YKL8-F1
#
_entry.id   AF-A0A6M1YKL8-F1
#
_cell.length_a   1.000
_cell.length_b   1.000
_cell.length_c   1.000
_cell.angle_alpha   90.00
_cell.angle_beta   90.00
_cell.angle_gamma   90.00
#
_symmetry.space_group_name_H-M   'P 1'
#
loop_
_entity.id
_entity.type
_entity.pdbx_description
1 polymer ?
#
loop_
_entity_poly.entity_id
_entity_poly.type
_entity_poly.pdbx_seq_one_letter_code
_entity_poly.pdbx_strand_id
1 'polypeptide(L)'
;MAMPSPKKHPSNKNVNQLLNQIKNQINNWEKKANKMTDVETHRLKNTVLDLENNCHHMNGNWNRDFKNFKNYFNSKINNPKNVNTNDFKKMLSQLNQLNKDLNK
;
A
#
# COMPACT_ATOMS: atom_id res chain seq x y z
N MET A 1 24.22 -13.86 -27.63
CA MET A 1 24.25 -13.21 -26.29
C MET A 1 22.89 -12.55 -26.08
N ALA A 2 22.09 -13.04 -25.14
CA ALA A 2 20.77 -12.46 -24.86
C ALA A 2 20.95 -11.13 -24.11
N MET A 3 20.50 -10.03 -24.72
CA MET A 3 20.47 -8.72 -24.07
C MET A 3 19.53 -8.79 -22.85
N PRO A 4 19.94 -8.33 -21.66
CA PRO A 4 19.03 -8.19 -20.54
C PRO A 4 17.92 -7.21 -20.93
N SER A 5 16.67 -7.67 -20.88
CA SER A 5 15.50 -6.87 -21.22
C SER A 5 15.51 -5.53 -20.47
N PRO A 6 15.07 -4.42 -21.09
CA PRO A 6 15.03 -3.13 -20.44
C PRO A 6 14.19 -3.26 -19.17
N LYS A 7 14.80 -2.88 -18.04
CA LYS A 7 14.15 -2.78 -16.74
C LYS A 7 12.82 -2.08 -16.96
N LYS A 8 11.72 -2.85 -16.88
CA LYS A 8 10.36 -2.33 -17.00
C LYS A 8 10.28 -1.14 -16.06
N HIS A 9 10.16 0.06 -16.62
CA HIS A 9 9.66 1.20 -15.86
C HIS A 9 8.43 0.71 -15.10
N PRO A 10 8.35 0.89 -13.76
CA PRO A 10 7.13 0.71 -13.01
C PRO A 10 5.96 1.32 -13.77
N SER A 11 5.24 0.47 -14.48
CA SER A 11 4.10 0.90 -15.26
C SER A 11 3.00 1.14 -14.25
N ASN A 12 2.16 2.16 -14.43
CA ASN A 12 1.02 2.45 -13.55
C ASN A 12 0.20 1.18 -13.19
N LYS A 13 0.19 0.18 -14.09
CA LYS A 13 -0.31 -1.19 -13.84
C LYS A 13 0.26 -1.89 -12.59
N ASN A 14 1.58 -1.84 -12.36
CA ASN A 14 2.21 -2.45 -11.18
C ASN A 14 1.77 -1.76 -9.89
N VAL A 15 1.73 -0.43 -9.89
CA VAL A 15 1.29 0.34 -8.72
C VAL A 15 -0.16 0.05 -8.39
N ASN A 16 -1.01 0.01 -9.40
CA ASN A 16 -2.44 -0.28 -9.24
C ASN A 16 -2.66 -1.72 -8.70
N GLN A 17 -1.85 -2.68 -9.16
CA GLN A 17 -1.88 -4.05 -8.68
C GLN A 17 -1.42 -4.16 -7.21
N LEU A 18 -0.35 -3.46 -6.83
CA LEU A 18 0.14 -3.40 -5.45
C LEU A 18 -0.87 -2.70 -4.54
N LEU A 19 -1.48 -1.58 -4.96
CA LEU A 19 -2.57 -0.91 -4.23
C LEU A 19 -3.73 -1.87 -3.96
N ASN A 20 -4.16 -2.63 -4.97
CA ASN A 20 -5.23 -3.62 -4.81
C ASN A 20 -4.83 -4.77 -3.88
N GLN A 21 -3.57 -5.21 -3.90
CA GLN A 21 -3.07 -6.19 -2.94
C GLN A 21 -3.13 -5.67 -1.51
N ILE A 22 -2.67 -4.44 -1.26
CA ILE A 22 -2.72 -3.80 0.05
C ILE A 22 -4.17 -3.69 0.51
N LYS A 23 -5.07 -3.25 -0.38
CA LYS A 23 -6.51 -3.16 -0.14
C LYS A 23 -7.12 -4.49 0.27
N ASN A 24 -6.84 -5.56 -0.49
CA ASN A 24 -7.38 -6.89 -0.19
C ASN A 24 -6.87 -7.41 1.14
N GLN A 25 -5.59 -7.18 1.47
CA GLN A 25 -5.04 -7.58 2.76
C GLN A 25 -5.68 -6.83 3.93
N ILE A 26 -5.83 -5.50 3.82
CA ILE A 26 -6.52 -4.69 4.83
C ILE A 26 -7.98 -5.12 5.01
N ASN A 27 -8.69 -5.39 3.91
CA ASN A 27 -10.08 -5.84 3.95
C ASN A 27 -10.20 -7.25 4.57
N ASN A 28 -9.21 -8.11 4.32
CA ASN A 28 -9.13 -9.43 4.96
C ASN A 28 -8.86 -9.29 6.47
N TRP A 29 -8.04 -8.32 6.88
CA TRP A 29 -7.78 -8.03 8.30
C TRP A 29 -9.00 -7.49 9.04
N GLU A 30 -9.77 -6.61 8.40
CA GLU A 30 -11.05 -6.14 8.94
C GLU A 30 -11.98 -7.34 9.21
N LYS A 31 -12.10 -8.26 8.25
CA LYS A 31 -12.95 -9.46 8.37
C LYS A 31 -12.44 -10.48 9.38
N LYS A 32 -11.13 -10.59 9.58
CA LYS A 32 -10.49 -11.51 10.54
C LYS A 32 -10.50 -10.98 11.99
N ALA A 33 -11.30 -9.96 12.29
CA ALA A 33 -11.45 -9.38 13.63
C ALA A 33 -10.11 -9.01 14.28
N ASN A 34 -9.26 -8.26 13.57
CA ASN A 34 -7.96 -7.80 14.07
C ASN A 34 -6.91 -8.88 14.38
N LYS A 35 -7.08 -10.11 13.89
CA LYS A 35 -6.00 -11.12 13.94
C LYS A 35 -4.93 -10.82 12.88
N MET A 36 -4.19 -9.72 13.07
CA MET A 36 -2.96 -9.46 12.33
C MET A 36 -1.93 -10.50 12.76
N THR A 37 -1.55 -11.37 11.83
CA THR A 37 -0.38 -12.23 12.02
C THR A 37 0.87 -11.46 11.63
N ASP A 38 1.99 -11.73 12.31
CA ASP A 38 3.29 -11.12 12.00
C ASP A 38 3.66 -11.30 10.51
N VAL A 39 3.37 -12.47 9.95
CA VAL A 39 3.61 -12.80 8.55
C VAL A 39 2.82 -11.90 7.59
N GLU A 40 1.51 -11.73 7.81
CA GLU A 40 0.70 -10.84 6.96
C GLU A 40 1.16 -9.39 7.10
N THR A 41 1.52 -8.98 8.31
CA THR A 41 1.99 -7.63 8.64
C THR A 41 3.31 -7.31 7.92
N HIS A 42 4.24 -8.25 7.95
CA HIS A 42 5.53 -8.13 7.28
C HIS A 42 5.36 -8.11 5.75
N ARG A 43 4.48 -8.97 5.23
CA ARG A 43 4.15 -8.99 3.79
C ARG A 43 3.54 -7.67 3.34
N LEU A 44 2.65 -7.08 4.14
CA LEU A 44 2.02 -5.81 3.81
C LEU A 44 3.03 -4.65 3.88
N LYS A 45 3.92 -4.63 4.89
CA LYS A 45 5.05 -3.69 4.96
C LYS A 45 5.95 -3.77 3.73
N ASN A 46 6.30 -4.99 3.29
CA ASN A 46 7.07 -5.18 2.06
C ASN A 46 6.29 -4.69 0.83
N THR A 47 5.00 -4.96 0.74
CA THR A 47 4.16 -4.48 -0.38
C THR A 47 4.09 -2.96 -0.44
N VAL A 48 4.02 -2.29 0.72
CA VAL A 48 4.05 -0.81 0.82
C VAL A 48 5.43 -0.27 0.44
N LEU A 49 6.53 -0.92 0.83
CA LEU A 49 7.89 -0.57 0.39
C LEU A 49 8.07 -0.76 -1.11
N ASP A 50 7.55 -1.85 -1.68
CA ASP A 50 7.51 -2.06 -3.12
C ASP A 50 6.73 -0.96 -3.81
N LEU A 51 5.57 -0.57 -3.26
CA LEU A 51 4.79 0.56 -3.78
C LEU A 51 5.62 1.86 -3.78
N GLU A 52 6.33 2.14 -2.70
CA GLU A 52 7.21 3.31 -2.59
C GLU A 52 8.30 3.29 -3.66
N ASN A 53 8.99 2.16 -3.83
CA ASN A 53 10.04 2.02 -4.84
C ASN A 53 9.48 2.17 -6.27
N ASN A 54 8.30 1.60 -6.53
CA ASN A 54 7.60 1.70 -7.81
C ASN A 54 6.98 3.08 -8.06
N CYS A 55 6.91 3.94 -7.06
CA CYS A 55 6.33 5.28 -7.18
C CYS A 55 7.31 6.38 -6.75
N HIS A 56 8.59 6.05 -6.57
CA HIS A 56 9.60 7.00 -6.13
C HIS A 56 9.80 8.14 -7.15
N HIS A 57 9.53 7.83 -8.42
CA HIS A 57 9.46 8.76 -9.54
C HIS A 57 8.09 9.44 -9.74
N MET A 58 7.05 9.06 -9.00
CA MET A 58 5.77 9.78 -9.01
C MET A 58 5.92 11.03 -8.15
N ASN A 59 5.92 12.20 -8.79
CA ASN A 59 5.97 13.50 -8.11
C ASN A 59 4.56 14.12 -8.00
N GLY A 60 4.41 15.10 -7.10
CA GLY A 60 3.15 15.83 -6.90
C GLY A 60 2.30 15.30 -5.75
N ASN A 61 0.98 15.48 -5.84
CA ASN A 61 0.03 15.14 -4.77
C ASN A 61 0.08 13.65 -4.40
N TRP A 62 0.27 12.77 -5.38
CA TRP A 62 0.33 11.33 -5.17
C TRP A 62 1.38 10.92 -4.12
N ASN A 63 2.60 11.44 -4.21
CA ASN A 63 3.68 11.12 -3.26
C ASN A 63 3.36 11.64 -1.85
N ARG A 64 2.73 12.81 -1.76
CA ARG A 64 2.29 13.38 -0.48
C ARG A 64 1.23 12.51 0.19
N ASP A 65 0.21 12.11 -0.57
CA ASP A 65 -0.84 11.21 -0.08
C ASP A 65 -0.27 9.84 0.29
N PHE A 66 0.72 9.34 -0.47
CA PHE A 66 1.33 8.04 -0.20
C PHE A 66 2.15 8.07 1.08
N LYS A 67 2.95 9.12 1.30
CA LYS A 67 3.67 9.33 2.56
C LYS A 67 2.72 9.43 3.75
N ASN A 68 1.61 10.14 3.60
CA ASN A 68 0.58 10.23 4.65
C ASN A 68 -0.03 8.86 4.96
N PHE A 69 -0.36 8.08 3.92
CA PHE A 69 -0.85 6.71 4.08
C PHE A 69 0.19 5.82 4.77
N LYS A 70 1.44 5.81 4.30
CA LYS A 70 2.53 5.00 4.86
C LYS A 70 2.79 5.33 6.33
N ASN A 71 2.80 6.61 6.71
CA ASN A 71 2.96 7.01 8.11
C ASN A 71 1.80 6.52 8.97
N TYR A 72 0.56 6.70 8.50
CA TYR A 72 -0.62 6.21 9.20
C TYR A 72 -0.58 4.69 9.37
N PHE A 73 -0.26 3.99 8.29
CA PHE A 73 -0.13 2.55 8.22
C PHE A 73 0.94 2.01 9.18
N ASN A 74 2.15 2.58 9.18
CA ASN A 74 3.22 2.17 10.09
C ASN A 74 2.86 2.42 11.56
N SER A 75 2.21 3.56 11.85
CA SER A 75 1.74 3.86 13.21
C SER A 75 0.74 2.80 13.70
N LYS A 76 -0.14 2.32 12.81
CA LYS A 76 -1.15 1.32 13.12
C LYS A 76 -0.59 -0.08 13.23
N ILE A 77 0.31 -0.48 12.34
CA ILE A 77 0.99 -1.77 12.41
C ILE A 77 1.90 -1.88 13.63
N ASN A 78 2.53 -0.78 14.06
CA ASN A 78 3.34 -0.80 15.28
C ASN A 78 2.47 -0.88 16.55
N ASN A 79 1.17 -0.60 16.46
CA ASN A 79 0.25 -0.72 17.58
C ASN A 79 -1.04 -1.48 17.20
N PRO A 80 -0.94 -2.77 16.82
CA PRO A 80 -2.05 -3.54 16.25
C PRO A 80 -3.20 -3.74 17.24
N LYS A 81 -2.92 -3.66 18.56
CA LYS A 81 -3.93 -3.75 19.63
C LYS A 81 -4.94 -2.61 19.63
N ASN A 82 -4.57 -1.45 19.07
CA ASN A 82 -5.43 -0.26 18.99
C ASN A 82 -6.00 -0.02 17.59
N VAL A 83 -5.78 -0.93 16.65
CA VAL A 83 -6.36 -0.82 15.30
C VAL A 83 -7.83 -1.22 15.38
N ASN A 84 -8.72 -0.34 14.92
CA ASN A 84 -10.15 -0.62 14.88
C ASN A 84 -10.69 -0.58 13.44
N THR A 85 -11.97 -0.89 13.28
CA THR A 85 -12.64 -0.89 11.96
C THR A 85 -12.57 0.48 11.27
N ASN A 86 -12.60 1.59 12.01
CA ASN A 86 -12.46 2.92 11.45
C ASN A 86 -11.06 3.17 10.87
N ASP A 87 -10.02 2.62 11.49
CA ASP A 87 -8.65 2.70 10.97
C ASP A 87 -8.52 2.00 9.63
N PHE A 88 -9.10 0.80 9.49
CA PHE A 88 -9.12 0.10 8.21
C PHE A 88 -9.89 0.88 7.14
N LYS A 89 -11.07 1.42 7.47
CA LYS A 89 -11.83 2.28 6.54
C LYS A 89 -11.00 3.49 6.10
N LYS A 90 -10.26 4.11 7.01
CA LYS A 90 -9.39 5.26 6.69
C LYS A 90 -8.23 4.85 5.78
N MET A 91 -7.58 3.72 6.06
CA MET A 91 -6.53 3.18 5.18
C MET A 91 -7.06 2.85 3.78
N LEU A 92 -8.23 2.20 3.69
CA LEU A 92 -8.87 1.88 2.42
C LEU A 92 -9.27 3.14 1.64
N SER A 93 -9.74 4.18 2.34
CA SER A 93 -10.05 5.48 1.76
C SER A 93 -8.80 6.15 1.19
N GLN A 94 -7.68 6.15 1.93
CA GLN A 94 -6.41 6.67 1.43
C GLN A 94 -5.88 5.88 0.21
N LEU A 95 -5.99 4.55 0.21
CA LEU A 95 -5.63 3.73 -0.96
C LEU A 95 -6.51 4.02 -2.18
N ASN A 96 -7.81 4.26 -1.97
CA ASN A 96 -8.72 4.69 -3.02
C ASN A 96 -8.32 6.04 -3.61
N GLN A 97 -7.94 6.98 -2.74
CA GLN A 97 -7.48 8.30 -3.15
C GLN A 97 -6.21 8.18 -3.99
N LEU A 98 -5.20 7.43 -3.50
CA LEU A 98 -3.99 7.13 -4.25
C LEU A 98 -4.26 6.50 -5.61
N ASN A 99 -5.23 5.61 -5.70
CA ASN A 99 -5.61 5.03 -6.97
C ASN A 99 -6.24 6.06 -7.91
N LYS A 100 -7.10 6.95 -7.40
CA LYS A 100 -7.66 8.05 -8.20
C LYS A 100 -6.57 8.98 -8.72
N ASP A 101 -5.64 9.39 -7.86
CA ASP A 101 -4.53 10.27 -8.22
C ASP A 101 -3.57 9.61 -9.22
N LEU A 102 -3.55 8.28 -9.31
CA LEU A 102 -2.73 7.52 -10.26
C LEU A 102 -3.38 7.33 -11.65
N ASN A 103 -4.72 7.38 -11.72
CA ASN A 103 -5.48 7.27 -12.98
C ASN A 103 -5.97 8.63 -13.50
N LYS A 104 -5.49 9.74 -12.92
CA LYS A 104 -5.81 11.11 -13.30
C LYS A 104 -4.77 11.66 -14.27
#